data_AF-A0A9D4MTZ6-F1
#
_entry.id   AF-A0A9D4MTZ6-F1
#
_cell.length_a   1.000
_cell.length_b   1.000
_cell.length_c   1.000
_cell.angle_alpha   90.00
_cell.angle_beta   90.00
_cell.angle_gamma   90.00
#
_symmetry.space_group_name_H-M   'P 1'
#
loop_
_entity.id
_entity.type
_entity.pdbx_description
1 polymer ?
#
loop_
_entity_poly.entity_id
_entity_poly.type
_entity_poly.pdbx_seq_one_letter_code
_entity_poly.pdbx_strand_id
1 'polypeptide(L)'
;MEEHINIISDIVDEKLKAFLAEPKNSLLHDMERIVEKIIKALVVHRQKLIRLADESELCWRFVSKYESNPLASDSEDEKRMYSTEALANKKLKAER
;
A
#
# COMPACT_ATOMS: atom_id res chain seq x y z
N MET A 1 -53.06 -7.54 15.35
CA MET A 1 -51.89 -6.74 15.83
C MET A 1 -50.61 -7.56 15.73
N GLU A 2 -50.62 -8.82 16.18
CA GLU A 2 -49.49 -9.78 16.06
C GLU A 2 -49.10 -10.11 14.61
N GLU A 3 -50.07 -10.18 13.69
CA GLU A 3 -49.84 -10.53 12.28
C GLU A 3 -48.97 -9.50 11.54
N HIS A 4 -49.18 -8.20 11.82
CA HIS A 4 -48.35 -7.13 11.26
C HIS A 4 -46.93 -7.13 11.83
N ILE A 5 -46.75 -7.54 13.09
CA ILE A 5 -45.43 -7.66 13.73
C ILE A 5 -44.64 -8.79 13.08
N ASN A 6 -45.28 -9.92 12.82
CA ASN A 6 -44.64 -11.06 12.15
C ASN A 6 -44.21 -10.72 10.71
N ILE A 7 -45.07 -10.04 9.95
CA ILE A 7 -44.74 -9.59 8.58
C ILE A 7 -43.55 -8.62 8.59
N ILE A 8 -43.51 -7.68 9.54
CA ILE A 8 -42.38 -6.75 9.67
C ILE A 8 -41.10 -7.51 10.04
N SER A 9 -41.18 -8.50 10.93
CA SER A 9 -40.04 -9.34 11.30
C SER A 9 -39.49 -10.09 10.09
N ASP A 10 -40.36 -10.73 9.31
CA ASP A 10 -39.96 -11.50 8.13
C ASP A 10 -39.30 -10.61 7.05
N ILE A 11 -39.83 -9.40 6.84
CA ILE A 11 -39.24 -8.42 5.90
C ILE A 11 -37.87 -7.95 6.39
N VAL A 12 -37.72 -7.71 7.69
CA VAL A 12 -36.44 -7.32 8.28
C VAL A 12 -35.43 -8.45 8.14
N ASP A 13 -35.82 -9.69 8.42
CA ASP A 13 -34.96 -10.87 8.32
C ASP A 13 -34.53 -11.18 6.88
N GLU A 14 -35.43 -11.04 5.90
CA GLU A 14 -35.08 -11.16 4.48
C GLU A 14 -34.08 -10.07 4.05
N LYS A 15 -34.32 -8.82 4.44
CA LYS A 15 -33.41 -7.72 4.12
C LYS A 15 -32.06 -7.88 4.79
N LEU A 16 -32.02 -8.38 6.02
CA LEU A 16 -30.78 -8.65 6.74
C LEU A 16 -30.00 -9.79 6.06
N LYS A 17 -30.67 -10.87 5.65
CA LYS A 17 -30.05 -11.96 4.89
C LYS A 17 -29.53 -11.50 3.54
N ALA A 18 -30.27 -10.68 2.81
CA ALA A 18 -29.82 -10.12 1.53
C ALA A 18 -28.59 -9.22 1.70
N PHE A 19 -28.59 -8.34 2.71
CA PHE A 19 -27.46 -7.45 3.03
C PHE A 19 -26.21 -8.22 3.49
N LEU A 20 -26.39 -9.32 4.24
CA LEU A 20 -25.28 -10.19 4.65
C LEU A 20 -24.82 -11.13 3.52
N ALA A 21 -25.69 -11.42 2.55
CA ALA A 21 -25.38 -12.18 1.34
C ALA A 21 -24.70 -11.33 0.27
N GLU A 22 -24.79 -9.99 0.33
CA GLU A 22 -23.97 -9.10 -0.49
C GLU A 22 -22.49 -9.33 -0.17
N PRO A 23 -21.69 -9.81 -1.13
CA PRO A 23 -20.34 -10.27 -0.83
C PRO A 23 -19.43 -9.06 -0.61
N LYS A 24 -19.12 -8.76 0.66
CA LYS A 24 -17.87 -8.09 1.04
C LYS A 24 -16.64 -8.73 0.36
N ASN A 25 -16.77 -9.99 -0.06
CA ASN A 25 -15.77 -10.76 -0.80
C ASN A 25 -15.45 -10.25 -2.20
N SER A 26 -16.35 -9.52 -2.88
CA SER A 26 -16.08 -9.03 -4.26
C SER A 26 -14.97 -7.97 -4.26
N LEU A 27 -15.13 -6.94 -3.42
CA LEU A 27 -14.13 -5.89 -3.22
C LEU A 27 -12.81 -6.42 -2.64
N LEU A 28 -12.89 -7.36 -1.70
CA LEU A 28 -11.70 -8.01 -1.14
C LEU A 28 -10.93 -8.78 -2.22
N HIS A 29 -11.62 -9.58 -3.02
CA HIS A 29 -11.01 -10.37 -4.09
C HIS A 29 -10.42 -9.46 -5.20
N ASP A 30 -11.04 -8.32 -5.47
CA ASP A 30 -10.48 -7.33 -6.39
C ASP A 30 -9.20 -6.68 -5.85
N MET A 31 -9.18 -6.33 -4.56
CA MET A 31 -7.98 -5.84 -3.90
C MET A 31 -6.86 -6.89 -3.89
N GLU A 32 -7.17 -8.15 -3.55
CA GLU A 32 -6.21 -9.25 -3.59
C GLU A 32 -5.60 -9.41 -4.99
N ARG A 33 -6.42 -9.34 -6.03
CA ARG A 33 -5.97 -9.40 -7.42
C ARG A 33 -5.09 -8.21 -7.81
N ILE A 34 -5.38 -7.01 -7.31
CA ILE A 34 -4.55 -5.82 -7.54
C ILE A 34 -3.20 -5.97 -6.83
N VAL A 35 -3.21 -6.39 -5.57
CA VAL A 35 -1.99 -6.63 -4.78
C VAL A 35 -1.13 -7.69 -5.44
N GLU A 36 -1.71 -8.79 -5.91
CA GLU A 36 -0.98 -9.84 -6.62
C GLU A 36 -0.30 -9.33 -7.89
N LYS A 37 -1.00 -8.49 -8.68
CA LYS A 37 -0.42 -7.85 -9.87
C LYS A 37 0.74 -6.92 -9.52
N ILE A 38 0.60 -6.11 -8.47
CA ILE A 38 1.66 -5.20 -8.01
C ILE A 38 2.89 -5.99 -7.56
N ILE A 39 2.69 -7.04 -6.74
CA ILE A 39 3.78 -7.88 -6.25
C ILE A 39 4.50 -8.55 -7.43
N LYS A 40 3.76 -9.12 -8.39
CA LYS A 40 4.34 -9.72 -9.60
C LYS A 40 5.18 -8.71 -10.39
N ALA A 41 4.67 -7.49 -10.60
CA ALA A 41 5.40 -6.45 -11.31
C ALA A 41 6.70 -6.06 -10.60
N LEU A 42 6.68 -5.90 -9.26
CA LEU A 42 7.85 -5.58 -8.46
C LEU A 42 8.91 -6.69 -8.50
N VAL A 43 8.48 -7.96 -8.41
CA VAL A 43 9.38 -9.11 -8.47
C VAL A 43 10.06 -9.19 -9.85
N VAL A 44 9.29 -9.04 -10.94
CA VAL A 44 9.84 -9.04 -12.30
C VAL A 44 10.85 -7.91 -12.50
N HIS A 45 10.53 -6.72 -11.99
CA HIS A 45 11.44 -5.58 -12.08
C HIS A 45 12.76 -5.85 -11.32
N ARG A 46 12.69 -6.35 -10.09
CA ARG A 46 13.89 -6.71 -9.31
C ARG A 46 14.73 -7.79 -9.99
N GLN A 47 14.10 -8.84 -10.52
CA GLN A 47 14.80 -9.89 -11.25
C GLN A 47 15.51 -9.37 -12.51
N LYS A 48 14.96 -8.34 -13.16
CA LYS A 48 15.62 -7.70 -14.30
C LYS A 48 16.87 -6.93 -13.86
N LEU A 49 16.78 -6.16 -12.77
CA LEU A 49 17.92 -5.43 -12.20
C LEU A 49 19.03 -6.37 -11.73
N ILE A 50 18.67 -7.47 -11.05
CA ILE A 50 19.62 -8.49 -10.60
C ILE A 50 20.34 -9.12 -11.79
N ARG A 51 19.60 -9.53 -12.83
CA ARG A 51 20.22 -10.09 -14.05
C ARG A 51 21.20 -9.12 -14.70
N LEU A 52 20.82 -7.84 -14.81
CA LEU A 52 21.69 -6.80 -15.34
C LEU A 52 22.94 -6.58 -14.46
N ALA A 53 22.80 -6.73 -13.14
CA ALA A 53 23.93 -6.65 -12.22
C ALA A 53 24.84 -7.89 -12.33
N ASP A 54 24.27 -9.08 -12.47
CA ASP A 54 24.99 -10.35 -12.60
C ASP A 54 25.79 -10.47 -13.91
N GLU A 55 25.41 -9.70 -14.94
CA GLU A 55 26.17 -9.61 -16.20
C GLU A 55 27.58 -9.02 -16.01
N SER A 56 27.84 -8.30 -14.89
CA SER A 56 29.16 -7.68 -14.65
C SER A 56 29.42 -7.34 -13.18
N GLU A 57 30.60 -7.71 -12.67
CA GLU A 57 31.04 -7.35 -11.30
C GLU A 57 31.03 -5.82 -11.04
N LEU A 58 31.26 -5.02 -12.08
CA LEU A 58 31.18 -3.55 -12.00
C LEU A 58 29.77 -3.06 -11.68
N CYS A 59 28.74 -3.75 -12.17
CA CYS A 59 27.35 -3.38 -11.92
C CYS A 59 26.95 -3.64 -10.46
N TRP A 60 27.42 -4.73 -9.85
CA TRP A 60 27.24 -4.96 -8.41
C TRP A 60 27.94 -3.91 -7.54
N ARG A 61 29.14 -3.46 -7.93
CA ARG A 61 29.83 -2.35 -7.26
C ARG A 61 29.07 -1.03 -7.40
N PHE A 62 28.43 -0.79 -8.55
CA PHE A 62 27.58 0.37 -8.76
C PHE A 62 26.31 0.31 -7.89
N VAL A 63 25.65 -0.85 -7.80
CA VAL A 63 24.49 -1.07 -6.92
C VAL A 63 24.86 -0.80 -5.46
N SER A 64 25.97 -1.36 -4.98
CA SER A 64 26.45 -1.12 -3.61
C SER A 64 26.73 0.36 -3.35
N LYS A 65 27.32 1.07 -4.32
CA LYS A 65 27.57 2.51 -4.21
C LYS A 65 26.27 3.32 -4.21
N TYR A 66 25.29 2.91 -5.01
CA TYR A 66 23.95 3.52 -5.03
C TYR A 66 23.23 3.32 -3.70
N GLU A 67 23.21 2.11 -3.14
CA GLU A 67 22.61 1.82 -1.83
C GLU A 67 23.29 2.57 -0.67
N SER A 68 24.60 2.81 -0.76
CA SER A 68 25.32 3.61 0.24
C SER A 68 25.07 5.12 0.15
N ASN A 69 24.36 5.58 -0.89
CA ASN A 69 24.06 6.99 -1.06
C ASN A 69 22.93 7.39 -0.08
N PRO A 70 23.14 8.35 0.82
CA PRO A 70 22.12 8.82 1.78
C PRO A 70 20.93 9.55 1.14
N LEU A 71 20.91 9.67 -0.19
CA LEU A 71 19.77 10.16 -0.96
C LEU A 71 19.10 9.07 -1.79
N ALA A 72 19.63 7.84 -1.78
CA ALA A 72 19.01 6.71 -2.43
C ALA A 72 17.86 6.20 -1.55
N SER A 73 16.67 6.72 -1.85
CA SER A 73 15.36 6.45 -1.23
C SER A 73 15.26 5.08 -0.52
N ASP A 74 15.57 5.08 0.77
CA ASP A 74 14.95 4.19 1.73
C ASP A 74 13.74 4.93 2.38
N SER A 75 12.80 4.17 2.92
CA SER A 75 11.61 4.73 3.60
C SER A 75 11.97 5.60 4.83
N GLU A 76 13.18 5.52 5.34
CA GLU A 76 13.64 6.27 6.50
C GLU A 76 14.23 7.63 6.09
N ASP A 77 14.81 7.75 4.90
CA ASP A 77 15.31 9.00 4.33
C ASP A 77 14.19 9.96 3.96
N GLU A 78 13.07 9.47 3.41
CA GLU A 78 11.88 10.32 3.20
C GLU A 78 11.36 10.88 4.54
N LYS A 79 11.34 10.07 5.61
CA LYS A 79 10.96 10.53 6.95
C LYS A 79 11.96 11.55 7.51
N ARG A 80 13.27 11.32 7.34
CA ARG A 80 14.32 12.24 7.80
C ARG A 80 14.24 13.58 7.08
N MET A 81 14.04 13.57 5.76
CA MET A 81 13.86 14.80 4.97
C MET A 81 12.61 15.56 5.40
N TYR A 82 11.46 14.88 5.50
CA TYR A 82 10.21 15.50 5.94
C TYR A 82 10.32 16.09 7.35
N SER A 83 10.95 15.37 8.28
CA SER A 83 11.19 15.87 9.63
C SER A 83 12.10 17.10 9.64
N THR A 84 13.15 17.10 8.82
CA THR A 84 14.09 18.23 8.72
C THR A 84 13.41 19.46 8.12
N GLU A 85 12.60 19.28 7.08
CA GLU A 85 11.81 20.34 6.46
C GLU A 85 10.76 20.92 7.44
N ALA A 86 10.08 20.06 8.19
CA ALA A 86 9.12 20.49 9.21
C ALA A 86 9.79 21.32 10.33
N LEU A 87 11.01 20.93 10.75
CA LEU A 87 11.78 21.68 11.75
C LEU A 87 12.26 23.03 11.20
N ALA A 88 12.77 23.06 9.97
CA ALA A 88 13.19 24.30 9.31
C ALA A 88 12.00 25.29 9.16
N ASN A 89 10.83 24.79 8.77
CA ASN A 89 9.60 25.59 8.67
C ASN A 89 9.11 26.12 10.02
N LYS A 90 9.25 25.34 11.11
CA LYS A 90 8.96 25.83 12.47
C LYS A 90 9.90 26.97 12.87
N LYS A 91 11.19 26.84 12.56
CA LYS A 91 12.19 27.86 12.89
C LYS A 91 11.94 29.16 12.12
N LEU A 92 11.66 29.08 10.82
CA LEU A 92 11.28 30.22 9.98
C LEU A 92 9.99 30.92 10.44
N LYS A 93 9.02 30.18 10.99
CA LYS A 93 7.80 30.77 11.57
C LYS A 93 8.01 31.42 12.92
N ALA A 94 9.01 30.98 13.69
CA ALA A 94 9.36 31.57 14.98
C ALA A 94 10.25 32.83 14.82
N GLU A 95 10.93 32.95 13.68
CA GLU A 95 11.75 34.11 13.29
C GLU A 95 10.93 35.20 12.56
N ARG A 96 9.64 34.97 12.30
CA ARG A 96 8.66 35.95 11.78
C ARG A 96 7.81 36.53 12.90
#